data_AF-A0A2E6GLE0-F1
#
_entry.id   AF-A0A2E6GLE0-F1
#
_cell.length_a   1.000
_cell.length_b   1.000
_cell.length_c   1.000
_cell.angle_alpha   90.00
_cell.angle_beta   90.00
_cell.angle_gamma   90.00
#
_symmetry.space_group_name_H-M   'P 1'
#
loop_
_entity.id
_entity.type
_entity.pdbx_description
1 polymer ?
#
loop_
_entity_poly.entity_id
_entity_poly.type
_entity_poly.pdbx_seq_one_letter_code
_entity_poly.pdbx_strand_id
1 'polypeptide(L)' 'MKEEVLVTGGAGFIGSQCCKLLAGNGYTPICFDNLSTGSRRAVSYGPLIVGDIRDRAALNKALE' A
#
# COMPACT_ATOMS: atom_id res chain seq x y z
N MET A 1 15.89 -3.77 11.36
CA MET A 1 14.44 -3.51 11.21
C MET A 1 14.16 -3.42 9.72
N LYS A 2 13.01 -3.90 9.23
CA LYS A 2 12.65 -3.73 7.82
C LYS A 2 12.13 -2.31 7.62
N GLU A 3 12.62 -1.60 6.62
CA GLU A 3 12.12 -0.26 6.28
C GLU A 3 10.70 -0.36 5.70
N GLU A 4 9.83 0.54 6.13
CA GLU A 4 8.44 0.62 5.69
C GLU A 4 8.32 1.54 4.48
N VAL A 5 7.53 1.10 3.49
CA VAL A 5 7.32 1.85 2.24
C VAL A 5 5.82 1.96 1.98
N LEU A 6 5.28 3.18 2.04
CA LEU A 6 3.88 3.44 1.71
C LEU A 6 3.68 3.37 0.19
N VAL A 7 2.85 2.43 -0.27
CA VAL A 7 2.51 2.23 -1.68
C VAL A 7 1.07 2.67 -1.93
N THR A 8 0.91 3.85 -2.54
CA THR A 8 -0.41 4.33 -2.97
C THR A 8 -0.91 3.55 -4.18
N GLY A 9 -2.17 3.13 -4.18
CA GLY A 9 -2.71 2.28 -5.26
C GLY A 9 -2.24 0.82 -5.17
N GLY A 10 -1.76 0.39 -4.00
CA GLY A 10 -1.14 -0.92 -3.78
C GLY A 10 -2.09 -2.12 -3.98
N ALA A 11 -3.42 -1.89 -4.03
CA ALA A 11 -4.41 -2.93 -4.30
C ALA A 11 -4.73 -3.05 -5.81
N GLY A 12 -4.11 -2.23 -6.65
CA GLY A 12 -4.25 -2.24 -8.10
C GLY A 12 -3.29 -3.22 -8.81
N PHE A 13 -3.41 -3.27 -10.15
CA PHE A 13 -2.63 -4.19 -10.99
C PHE A 13 -1.11 -3.99 -10.82
N ILE A 14 -0.62 -2.76 -10.97
CA ILE A 14 0.82 -2.46 -10.83
C ILE A 14 1.23 -2.35 -9.37
N GLY A 15 0.42 -1.67 -8.54
CA GLY A 15 0.74 -1.45 -7.12
C GLY A 15 0.97 -2.75 -6.35
N SER A 16 0.17 -3.79 -6.62
CA SER A 16 0.35 -5.10 -5.98
C SER A 16 1.66 -5.79 -6.38
N GLN A 17 2.13 -5.60 -7.62
CA GLN A 17 3.45 -6.08 -8.05
C GLN A 17 4.59 -5.29 -7.41
N CYS A 18 4.43 -3.97 -7.24
CA CYS A 18 5.37 -3.16 -6.47
C CYS A 18 5.49 -3.64 -5.02
N CYS A 19 4.37 -3.91 -4.35
CA CYS A 19 4.35 -4.49 -3.00
C CYS A 19 5.08 -5.85 -2.98
N LYS A 20 4.83 -6.73 -3.97
CA LYS A 20 5.54 -8.02 -4.08
C LYS A 20 7.06 -7.84 -4.17
N LEU A 21 7.52 -6.92 -5.02
CA LEU A 21 8.95 -6.65 -5.22
C LEU A 21 9.59 -6.06 -3.96
N LEU A 22 8.93 -5.10 -3.31
CA LEU A 22 9.42 -4.49 -2.07
C LEU A 22 9.57 -5.53 -0.95
N ALA A 23 8.54 -6.36 -0.75
CA ALA A 23 8.59 -7.45 0.23
C ALA A 23 9.70 -8.46 -0.07
N GLY A 24 9.89 -8.81 -1.36
CA GLY A 24 10.96 -9.70 -1.81
C GLY A 24 12.38 -9.12 -1.60
N ASN A 25 12.52 -7.80 -1.54
CA ASN A 25 13.78 -7.10 -1.28
C ASN A 25 13.96 -6.71 0.20
N GLY A 26 13.13 -7.24 1.11
CA GLY A 26 13.29 -7.05 2.55
C GLY A 26 12.62 -5.80 3.13
N TYR A 27 11.85 -5.06 2.35
CA TYR A 27 11.01 -3.95 2.85
C TYR A 27 9.67 -4.45 3.38
N THR A 28 8.97 -3.61 4.12
CA THR A 28 7.57 -3.79 4.51
C THR A 28 6.69 -2.83 3.70
N PRO A 29 6.07 -3.28 2.60
CA PRO A 29 5.17 -2.43 1.83
C PRO A 29 3.85 -2.24 2.56
N ILE A 30 3.47 -0.99 2.84
CA ILE A 30 2.17 -0.62 3.40
C ILE A 30 1.29 -0.17 2.24
N CYS A 31 0.24 -0.94 1.93
CA CYS A 31 -0.68 -0.62 0.84
C CYS A 31 -1.66 0.47 1.29
N PHE A 32 -1.68 1.61 0.62
CA PHE A 32 -2.68 2.67 0.80
C PHE A 32 -3.57 2.78 -0.43
N ASP A 33 -4.85 2.41 -0.31
CA ASP A 33 -5.74 2.30 -1.47
C ASP A 33 -7.21 2.53 -1.08
N ASN A 34 -7.99 3.18 -1.94
CA ASN A 34 -9.42 3.42 -1.70
C ASN A 34 -10.32 2.27 -2.21
N LEU A 35 -9.71 1.25 -2.83
CA LEU A 35 -10.36 0.07 -3.40
C LEU A 35 -11.41 0.38 -4.48
N SER A 36 -11.33 1.55 -5.12
CA SER A 36 -12.28 1.96 -6.16
C SER A 36 -12.21 1.06 -7.41
N THR A 37 -11.01 0.65 -7.80
CA THR A 37 -10.75 -0.28 -8.91
C THR A 37 -9.91 -1.50 -8.50
N GLY A 38 -9.18 -1.38 -7.38
CA GLY A 38 -8.38 -2.46 -6.80
C GLY A 38 -9.22 -3.46 -6.00
N SER A 39 -8.56 -4.47 -5.45
CA SER A 39 -9.21 -5.48 -4.59
C SER A 39 -8.36 -5.80 -3.38
N ARG A 40 -9.00 -6.01 -2.22
CA ARG A 40 -8.33 -6.53 -1.01
C ARG A 40 -7.58 -7.83 -1.27
N ARG A 41 -8.02 -8.65 -2.22
CA ARG A 41 -7.35 -9.90 -2.62
C ARG A 41 -5.97 -9.68 -3.25
N ALA A 42 -5.71 -8.48 -3.79
CA ALA A 42 -4.41 -8.13 -4.37
C ALA A 42 -3.38 -7.71 -3.31
N VAL A 43 -3.81 -7.48 -2.06
CA VAL A 43 -2.95 -7.03 -0.97
C VAL A 43 -2.46 -8.23 -0.17
N SER A 44 -1.37 -8.85 -0.65
CA SER A 44 -0.84 -10.11 -0.10
C SER A 44 0.54 -9.99 0.56
N TYR A 45 1.16 -8.81 0.51
CA TYR A 45 2.59 -8.63 0.83
C TYR A 45 2.86 -7.65 1.97
N GLY A 46 1.80 -7.14 2.60
CA GLY A 46 1.89 -6.20 3.71
C GLY A 46 0.50 -5.68 4.13
N PRO A 47 0.46 -4.78 5.13
CA PRO A 47 -0.79 -4.24 5.65
C PRO A 47 -1.53 -3.38 4.62
N LEU A 48 -2.85 -3.27 4.78
CA LEU A 48 -3.73 -2.42 4.01
C LEU A 48 -4.27 -1.28 4.89
N ILE A 49 -4.04 -0.05 4.46
CA ILE A 49 -4.71 1.15 4.94
C ILE A 49 -5.71 1.57 3.85
N VAL A 50 -6.99 1.58 4.19
CA VAL A 50 -8.03 2.04 3.26
C VAL A 50 -8.17 3.54 3.37
N GLY A 51 -7.90 4.26 2.29
CA GLY A 51 -7.94 5.72 2.26
C GLY A 51 -7.82 6.26 0.84
N ASP A 52 -8.30 7.49 0.64
CA ASP A 52 -8.18 8.19 -0.63
C ASP A 52 -6.94 9.09 -0.61
N ILE A 53 -6.12 9.05 -1.66
CA ILE A 53 -4.91 9.87 -1.76
C ILE A 53 -5.21 11.37 -1.81
N ARG A 54 -6.45 11.74 -2.17
CA ARG A 54 -6.93 13.13 -2.17
C ARG A 54 -7.27 13.63 -0.76
N ASP A 55 -7.42 12.73 0.21
CA ASP A 55 -7.58 13.08 1.62
C ASP A 55 -6.21 13.25 2.28
N ARG A 56 -5.78 14.51 2.41
CA ARG A 56 -4.50 14.86 3.03
C ARG A 56 -4.41 14.42 4.49
N ALA A 57 -5.50 14.45 5.24
CA ALA A 57 -5.50 14.05 6.65
C ALA A 57 -5.29 12.53 6.77
N ALA A 58 -5.97 11.75 5.93
CA ALA A 58 -5.78 10.30 5.85
C ALA A 58 -4.34 9.94 5.43
N LEU A 59 -3.78 10.66 4.45
CA LEU A 59 -2.39 10.43 4.00
C LEU A 59 -1.38 10.77 5.09
N ASN A 60 -1.53 11.89 5.79
CA ASN A 60 -0.65 12.25 6.90
C ASN A 60 -0.68 11.20 8.00
N LYS A 61 -1.88 10.73 8.38
CA LYS A 61 -2.04 9.67 9.38
C LYS A 61 -1.38 8.34 8.97
N ALA A 62 -1.30 8.06 7.67
CA ALA A 62 -0.66 6.86 7.15
C ALA A 62 0.88 6.96 7.09
N LEU A 63 1.45 8.16 7.27
CA LEU A 63 2.89 8.42 7.29
C LEU A 63 3.48 8.54 8.70
N GLU A 64 2.62 8.59 9.73
CA GLU A 64 2.98 8.58 11.15
C GLU A 64 3.30 7.16 11.64
#